data_AF-A0A941S5M5-F1
#
_entry.id   AF-A0A941S5M5-F1
#
_cell.length_a   1.000
_cell.length_b   1.000
_cell.length_c   1.000
_cell.angle_alpha   90.00
_cell.angle_beta   90.00
_cell.angle_gamma   90.00
#
_symmetry.space_group_name_H-M   'P 1'
#
loop_
_entity.id
_entity.type
_entity.pdbx_description
1 polymer ?
#
loop_
_entity_poly.entity_id
_entity_poly.type
_entity_poly.pdbx_seq_one_letter_code
_entity_poly.pdbx_strand_id
1 'polypeptide(L)' 'MASRYTDDELTKKVTSPGWRHAPDEGGPVTGTLEDALKSGHAQHAQGRAPGRIEELETAIELDMIQIEKLWRYLGLPV' A
#
# COMPACT_ATOMS: atom_id res chain seq x y z
N MET A 1 1.75 17.93 -0.47
CA MET A 1 3.11 17.75 -1.04
C MET A 1 3.62 16.42 -0.50
N ALA A 2 3.86 15.35 -1.27
CA ALA A 2 3.81 15.15 -2.71
C ALA A 2 3.41 13.68 -2.93
N SER A 3 2.22 13.41 -3.48
CA SER A 3 1.92 12.11 -4.09
C SER A 3 2.79 12.03 -5.34
N ARG A 4 4.05 11.62 -5.15
CA ARG A 4 5.10 11.64 -6.18
C ARG A 4 4.86 10.61 -7.28
N TYR A 5 4.05 9.59 -6.97
CA TYR A 5 3.62 8.60 -7.94
C TYR A 5 2.19 8.85 -8.35
N THR A 6 1.99 8.91 -9.67
CA THR A 6 0.66 8.84 -10.27
C THR A 6 0.07 7.43 -10.12
N ASP A 7 -1.25 7.32 -10.23
CA ASP A 7 -1.93 6.01 -10.13
C ASP A 7 -1.36 4.99 -11.13
N ASP A 8 -1.00 5.45 -12.34
CA ASP A 8 -0.41 4.62 -13.40
C ASP A 8 1.03 4.16 -13.09
N GLU A 9 1.80 4.98 -12.38
CA GLU A 9 3.13 4.58 -11.91
C GLU A 9 3.04 3.55 -10.79
N LEU A 10 2.07 3.69 -9.89
CA LEU A 10 1.85 2.74 -8.81
C LEU A 10 1.40 1.37 -9.32
N THR A 11 0.53 1.32 -10.34
CA THR A 11 0.13 0.03 -10.95
C THR A 11 1.31 -0.67 -11.61
N LYS A 12 2.23 0.07 -12.26
CA LYS A 12 3.48 -0.48 -12.81
C LYS A 12 4.47 -0.92 -11.73
N LYS A 13 4.46 -0.25 -10.57
CA LYS A 13 5.31 -0.56 -9.41
C LYS A 13 4.68 -1.55 -8.44
N VAL A 14 3.53 -2.14 -8.74
CA VAL A 14 2.85 -3.06 -7.83
C VAL A 14 3.72 -4.27 -7.47
N THR A 15 4.52 -4.76 -8.40
CA THR A 15 5.47 -5.86 -8.19
C THR A 15 6.86 -5.38 -7.78
N SER A 16 7.07 -4.07 -7.66
CA SER A 16 8.36 -3.52 -7.26
C SER A 16 8.60 -3.76 -5.77
N PRO A 17 9.78 -4.26 -5.38
CA PRO A 17 10.20 -4.33 -3.99
C PRO A 17 10.53 -2.94 -3.44
N GLY A 18 10.65 -2.83 -2.12
CA GLY A 18 11.03 -1.58 -1.46
C GLY A 18 9.85 -0.87 -0.80
N TRP A 19 8.75 -1.57 -0.54
CA TRP A 19 7.58 -1.01 0.13
C TRP A 19 7.48 -1.54 1.55
N ARG A 20 6.96 -0.69 2.42
CA ARG A 20 6.71 -0.98 3.82
C ARG A 20 5.24 -0.75 4.11
N HIS A 21 4.61 -1.77 4.67
CA HIS A 21 3.33 -1.66 5.34
C HIS A 21 3.57 -1.43 6.83
N ALA A 22 3.20 -0.25 7.32
CA ALA A 22 3.24 0.12 8.72
C ALA A 22 1.80 0.16 9.27
N PRO A 23 1.29 -0.96 9.82
CA PRO A 23 0.01 -0.95 10.51
C PRO A 23 0.08 -0.14 11.80
N ASP A 24 -1.03 0.47 12.23
CA ASP A 24 -1.13 1.13 13.54
C ASP A 24 -0.89 0.15 14.70
N GLU A 25 -1.21 -1.14 14.48
CA GLU A 25 -1.05 -2.20 15.47
C GLU A 25 -0.31 -3.39 14.83
N GLY A 26 0.95 -3.57 15.20
CA GLY A 26 1.85 -4.60 14.64
C GLY A 26 3.20 -4.04 14.19
N GLY A 27 4.17 -4.91 13.95
CA GLY A 27 5.47 -4.51 13.40
C GLY A 27 5.36 -4.15 11.91
N PRO A 28 6.16 -3.20 11.41
CA PRO A 28 6.16 -2.87 9.99
C PRO A 28 6.63 -4.06 9.15
N VAL A 29 5.87 -4.40 8.12
CA VAL A 29 6.21 -5.46 7.16
C VAL A 29 6.86 -4.80 5.94
N THR A 30 8.01 -5.31 5.52
CA THR A 30 8.70 -4.82 4.32
C THR A 30 8.65 -5.87 3.22
N GLY A 31 8.45 -5.45 1.98
CA GLY A 31 8.26 -6.35 0.85
C GLY A 31 8.01 -5.61 -0.46
N THR A 32 7.15 -6.18 -1.30
CA THR A 32 6.65 -5.52 -2.51
C THR A 32 5.45 -4.64 -2.22
N LEU A 33 5.11 -3.72 -3.14
CA LEU A 33 3.90 -2.92 -3.02
C LEU A 33 2.66 -3.82 -2.95
N GLU A 34 2.61 -4.88 -3.76
CA GLU A 34 1.54 -5.87 -3.74
C GLU A 34 1.41 -6.53 -2.36
N ASP A 35 2.52 -6.96 -1.74
CA ASP A 35 2.50 -7.54 -0.39
C ASP A 35 1.97 -6.53 0.63
N ALA A 36 2.46 -5.29 0.59
CA ALA A 36 2.03 -4.23 1.49
C ALA A 36 0.53 -3.92 1.33
N LEU A 37 0.04 -3.88 0.09
CA LEU A 37 -1.38 -3.69 -0.23
C LEU A 37 -2.24 -4.86 0.25
N LYS A 38 -1.79 -6.11 0.05
CA LYS A 38 -2.50 -7.30 0.55
C LYS A 38 -2.55 -7.34 2.08
N SER A 39 -1.45 -6.98 2.75
CA SER A 39 -1.41 -6.86 4.21
C SER A 39 -2.36 -5.78 4.73
N GLY A 40 -2.36 -4.59 4.09
CA GLY A 40 -3.31 -3.52 4.42
C GLY A 40 -4.76 -3.91 4.15
N HIS A 41 -5.01 -4.60 3.03
CA HIS A 41 -6.35 -5.10 2.68
C HIS A 41 -6.85 -6.11 3.69
N ALA A 42 -6.00 -7.04 4.13
CA ALA A 42 -6.36 -8.03 5.14
C ALA A 42 -6.72 -7.37 6.49
N GLN A 43 -6.06 -6.27 6.87
CA GLN A 43 -6.42 -5.47 8.05
C GLN A 43 -7.77 -4.77 7.85
N HIS A 44 -7.99 -4.16 6.68
CA HIS A 44 -9.25 -3.50 6.33
C HIS A 44 -10.43 -4.48 6.33
N ALA A 45 -10.25 -5.67 5.77
CA ALA A 45 -11.23 -6.75 5.77
C ALA A 45 -11.58 -7.25 7.18
N GLN A 46 -10.67 -7.09 8.15
CA GLN A 46 -10.90 -7.38 9.57
C GLN A 46 -11.54 -6.20 10.33
N GLY A 47 -11.89 -5.11 9.65
CA GLY A 47 -12.46 -3.90 10.25
C GLY A 47 -11.42 -3.03 10.97
N ARG A 48 -10.12 -3.26 10.74
CA ARG A 48 -9.02 -2.43 11.25
C ARG A 48 -8.59 -1.41 10.21
N ALA A 49 -7.91 -0.35 10.64
CA ALA A 49 -7.30 0.58 9.69
C ALA A 49 -6.26 -0.17 8.83
N PRO A 50 -6.22 0.05 7.51
CA PRO A 50 -5.27 -0.62 6.62
C PRO A 50 -3.82 -0.22 6.88
N GLY A 51 -3.54 0.68 7.81
CA GLY A 51 -2.19 1.17 8.09
C GLY A 51 -1.66 2.11 7.00
N ARG A 52 -0.40 2.51 7.15
CA ARG A 52 0.32 3.33 6.19
C ARG A 52 1.14 2.45 5.26
N ILE A 53 1.09 2.72 3.97
CA ILE A 53 1.96 2.06 2.99
C ILE A 53 2.94 3.10 2.49
N GLU A 54 4.23 2.87 2.68
CA GLU A 54 5.28 3.81 2.31
C GLU A 54 6.44 3.13 1.56
N GLU A 55 7.03 3.82 0.60
CA GLU A 55 8.24 3.34 -0.10
C GLU A 55 9.47 3.60 0.77
N LEU A 56 10.25 2.56 1.06
CA LEU A 56 11.43 2.60 1.93
C LEU A 56 12.52 3.56 1.42
N GLU A 57 12.72 3.62 0.10
CA GLU A 57 13.80 4.41 -0.50
C GLU A 57 13.53 5.91 -0.45
N THR A 58 12.27 6.30 -0.53
CA THR A 58 11.86 7.70 -0.74
C THR A 58 10.99 8.25 0.39
N ALA A 59 10.58 7.39 1.32
CA ALA A 59 9.57 7.65 2.36
C ALA A 59 8.26 8.22 1.80
N ILE A 60 7.91 7.86 0.56
CA ILE A 60 6.65 8.26 -0.06
C ILE A 60 5.53 7.41 0.53
N GLU A 61 4.61 8.05 1.26
CA GLU A 61 3.39 7.42 1.76
C GLU A 61 2.29 7.44 0.70
N LEU A 62 1.52 6.35 0.61
CA LEU A 62 0.35 6.25 -0.26
C LEU A 62 -0.91 6.73 0.47
N ASP A 63 -1.68 7.55 -0.23
CA ASP A 63 -2.99 7.97 0.23
C ASP A 63 -4.01 6.83 0.12
N MET A 64 -5.03 6.82 0.99
CA MET A 64 -6.11 5.81 0.99
C MET A 64 -6.73 5.64 -0.41
N ILE A 65 -6.99 6.74 -1.11
CA ILE A 65 -7.58 6.71 -2.46
C ILE A 65 -6.69 5.95 -3.45
N GLN A 66 -5.37 6.11 -3.34
CA GLN A 66 -4.40 5.39 -4.18
C GLN A 66 -4.37 3.90 -3.81
N ILE A 67 -4.39 3.59 -2.52
CA ILE A 67 -4.47 2.22 -2.00
C ILE A 67 -5.72 1.51 -2.52
N GLU A 68 -6.90 2.12 -2.43
CA GLU A 68 -8.17 1.56 -2.91
C GLU A 68 -8.14 1.31 -4.43
N LYS A 69 -7.57 2.24 -5.21
CA LYS A 69 -7.39 2.03 -6.66
C LYS A 69 -6.49 0.84 -6.95
N LEU A 70 -5.40 0.69 -6.20
CA LEU A 70 -4.48 -0.43 -6.35
C LEU A 70 -5.13 -1.76 -5.91
N TRP A 71 -5.95 -1.76 -4.87
CA TRP A 71 -6.77 -2.92 -4.52
C TRP A 71 -7.70 -3.32 -5.65
N ARG A 72 -8.42 -2.36 -6.25
CA ARG A 72 -9.27 -2.64 -7.42
C ARG A 72 -8.46 -3.18 -8.59
N TYR A 73 -7.27 -2.63 -8.84
CA TYR A 73 -6.36 -3.10 -9.89
C TYR A 73 -5.91 -4.56 -9.65
N LEU A 74 -5.65 -4.93 -8.39
CA LEU A 74 -5.32 -6.29 -7.97
C LEU A 74 -6.54 -7.22 -7.92
N GLY A 75 -7.76 -6.72 -8.13
CA GLY A 75 -9.01 -7.47 -7.99
C GLY A 75 -9.42 -7.72 -6.53
N LEU A 76 -8.86 -6.97 -5.58
CA LEU A 76 -9.23 -7.02 -4.17
C LEU A 76 -10.51 -6.18 -3.93
N PRO A 77 -11.48 -6.68 -3.15
CA PRO A 77 -12.73 -5.98 -2.88
C PRO A 77 -12.52 -4.80 -1.92
N VAL A 78 -12.97 -3.60 -2.30
CA VAL A 78 -12.86 -2.38 -1.48
C VAL A 78 -14.10 -2.20 -0.61
#